data_AF-A0AAW1HT39-F1
#
_entry.id   AF-A0AAW1HT39-F1
#
_cell.length_a   1.000
_cell.length_b   1.000
_cell.length_c   1.000
_cell.angle_alpha   90.00
_cell.angle_beta   90.00
_cell.angle_gamma   90.00
#
_symmetry.space_group_name_H-M   'P 1'
#
loop_
_entity.id
_entity.type
_entity.pdbx_description
1 polymer ?
#
loop_
_entity_poly.entity_id
_entity_poly.type
_entity_poly.pdbx_seq_one_letter_code
_entity_poly.pdbx_strand_id
1 'polypeptide(L)'
;MNDVTECVDSDASDNTPLINLTRKRKSCTGWRRRFKCFSIITDNQRKDIITRFNKLLDRNENNHLCGLIGIQDIKRRRPRKHEAEANLRDNSFVYKVRVLNEVTGQFKEVQICQLAFINLHGITNRRVVTLKKHLKSGGSFCRDKRGTHLNRPHKLTKDRLESIHKHINSFKGRKSHYSLKDSRRIYLPES
;
A
#
# COMPACT_ATOMS: atom_id res chain seq x y z
N MET A 1 -9.08 -54.76 12.88
CA MET A 1 -9.15 -54.42 14.31
C MET A 1 -7.89 -53.64 14.65
N ASN A 2 -8.11 -52.42 15.12
CA ASN A 2 -7.20 -51.48 15.77
C ASN A 2 -6.34 -50.61 14.85
N ASP A 3 -6.93 -49.42 14.61
CA ASP A 3 -6.37 -48.17 14.13
C ASP A 3 -5.07 -47.78 14.85
N VAL A 4 -4.09 -47.36 14.04
CA VAL A 4 -2.92 -46.62 14.49
C VAL A 4 -3.34 -45.18 14.71
N THR A 5 -3.37 -44.77 15.97
CA THR A 5 -3.48 -43.39 16.42
C THR A 5 -2.08 -42.80 16.51
N GLU A 6 -1.76 -41.81 15.68
CA GLU A 6 -0.59 -40.95 15.90
C GLU A 6 -0.90 -39.48 15.56
N CYS A 7 -0.99 -38.72 16.65
CA CYS A 7 -0.51 -37.35 16.88
C CYS A 7 -0.77 -36.28 15.80
N VAL A 8 -1.80 -35.49 16.08
CA VAL A 8 -2.01 -34.12 15.59
C VAL A 8 -0.91 -33.20 16.16
N ASP A 9 -0.05 -32.67 15.30
CA ASP A 9 0.81 -31.55 15.64
C ASP A 9 0.01 -30.24 15.54
N SER A 10 -0.39 -29.76 16.72
CA SER A 10 -0.98 -28.45 16.96
C SER A 10 0.07 -27.33 16.86
N ASP A 11 -0.37 -26.22 16.27
CA ASP A 11 -0.02 -24.84 16.64
C ASP A 11 1.42 -24.36 16.47
N ALA A 12 1.75 -23.95 15.23
CA ALA A 12 2.66 -22.82 15.00
C ALA A 12 1.83 -21.54 14.79
N SER A 13 1.32 -20.98 15.89
CA SER A 13 0.76 -19.63 15.88
C SER A 13 1.91 -18.63 15.68
N ASP A 14 2.08 -18.17 14.43
CA ASP A 14 2.96 -17.05 14.10
C ASP A 14 2.45 -15.77 14.77
N ASN A 15 2.93 -15.55 15.99
CA ASN A 15 2.86 -14.31 16.74
C ASN A 15 3.64 -13.23 16.01
N THR A 16 3.06 -12.70 14.93
CA THR A 16 3.46 -11.41 14.41
C THR A 16 2.97 -10.35 15.39
N PRO A 17 3.88 -9.54 15.99
CA PRO A 17 3.49 -8.56 16.98
C PRO A 17 2.59 -7.53 16.28
N LEU A 18 1.31 -7.52 16.69
CA LEU A 18 0.40 -6.42 16.42
C LEU A 18 1.15 -5.15 16.80
N ILE A 19 1.50 -4.35 15.80
CA ILE A 19 2.19 -3.08 15.96
C ILE A 19 1.43 -2.30 17.05
N ASN A 20 2.07 -2.17 18.21
CA ASN A 20 1.56 -1.44 19.37
C ASN A 20 1.36 0.02 18.96
N LEU A 21 0.14 0.35 18.55
CA LEU A 21 -0.32 1.70 18.22
C LEU A 21 -0.69 2.44 19.51
N THR A 22 0.26 2.61 20.44
CA THR A 22 0.10 3.40 21.67
C THR A 22 0.31 4.90 21.42
N ARG A 23 -0.29 5.44 20.36
CA ARG A 23 -0.73 6.84 20.36
C ARG A 23 -2.23 6.79 20.52
N LYS A 24 -2.78 7.34 21.62
CA LYS A 24 -4.22 7.57 21.81
C LYS A 24 -4.78 8.29 20.57
N ARG A 25 -5.18 7.53 19.55
CA ARG A 25 -5.76 8.06 18.30
C ARG A 25 -7.10 8.61 18.73
N LYS A 26 -7.26 9.94 18.67
CA LYS A 26 -8.51 10.62 19.04
C LYS A 26 -9.68 9.91 18.34
N SER A 27 -10.48 9.15 19.08
CA SER A 27 -11.61 8.40 18.56
C SER A 27 -12.72 9.35 18.13
N CYS A 28 -13.56 8.94 17.18
CA CYS A 28 -14.71 9.72 16.73
C CYS A 28 -15.92 9.62 17.66
N THR A 29 -15.66 9.60 18.97
CA THR A 29 -16.66 9.42 20.03
C THR A 29 -17.26 10.73 20.55
N GLY A 30 -16.78 11.89 20.12
CA GLY A 30 -17.36 13.18 20.52
C GLY A 30 -18.71 13.48 19.84
N TRP A 31 -19.64 14.05 20.61
CA TRP A 31 -21.01 14.44 20.20
C TRP A 31 -21.07 15.37 18.97
N ARG A 32 -19.98 16.11 18.66
CA ARG A 32 -19.89 17.06 17.53
C ARG A 32 -19.60 16.42 16.17
N ARG A 33 -19.74 15.10 16.00
CA ARG A 33 -19.41 14.42 14.73
C ARG A 33 -20.64 13.87 14.03
N ARG A 34 -20.97 14.50 12.89
CA ARG A 34 -22.14 14.24 12.03
C ARG A 34 -22.45 12.77 11.78
N PHE A 35 -21.43 11.93 11.65
CA PHE A 35 -21.57 10.55 11.19
C PHE A 35 -21.48 9.48 12.29
N LYS A 36 -21.16 9.85 13.54
CA LYS A 36 -20.98 8.92 14.68
C LYS A 36 -20.36 7.56 14.29
N CYS A 37 -19.26 7.57 13.52
CA CYS A 37 -18.82 6.38 12.77
C CYS A 37 -18.53 5.14 13.64
N PHE A 38 -18.11 5.35 14.89
CA PHE A 38 -17.78 4.28 15.85
C PHE A 38 -19.01 3.81 16.67
N SER A 39 -20.18 4.39 16.50
CA SER A 39 -21.41 3.75 17.01
C SER A 39 -22.06 2.88 15.93
N ILE A 40 -21.86 3.21 14.66
CA ILE A 40 -22.47 2.49 13.53
C ILE A 40 -21.70 1.20 13.19
N ILE A 41 -20.37 1.24 13.28
CA ILE A 41 -19.51 0.09 12.94
C ILE A 41 -19.13 -0.64 14.22
N THR A 42 -19.48 -1.92 14.33
CA THR A 42 -19.17 -2.77 15.50
C THR A 42 -17.68 -3.11 15.56
N ASP A 43 -17.17 -3.51 16.73
CA ASP A 43 -15.74 -3.82 16.86
C ASP A 43 -15.29 -5.01 16.02
N ASN A 44 -16.15 -6.02 15.83
CA ASN A 44 -15.88 -7.15 14.94
C ASN A 44 -15.72 -6.68 13.49
N GLN A 45 -16.63 -5.84 13.01
CA GLN A 45 -16.55 -5.25 11.67
C GLN A 45 -15.27 -4.42 11.49
N ARG A 46 -14.80 -3.72 12.53
CA ARG A 46 -13.54 -2.95 12.47
C ARG A 46 -12.34 -3.87 12.32
N LYS A 47 -12.29 -4.95 13.11
CA LYS A 47 -11.26 -5.98 12.99
C LYS A 47 -11.26 -6.57 11.59
N ASP A 48 -12.43 -6.87 11.04
CA ASP A 48 -12.53 -7.40 9.68
C ASP A 48 -12.06 -6.42 8.61
N ILE A 49 -12.38 -5.13 8.76
CA ILE A 49 -11.93 -4.09 7.83
C ILE A 49 -10.40 -4.04 7.81
N ILE A 50 -9.75 -3.95 8.97
CA ILE A 50 -8.29 -3.84 9.02
C ILE A 50 -7.61 -5.14 8.62
N THR A 51 -8.16 -6.30 8.99
CA THR A 51 -7.64 -7.62 8.59
C THR A 51 -7.72 -7.79 7.07
N ARG A 52 -8.85 -7.43 6.44
CA ARG A 52 -8.98 -7.45 4.97
C ARG A 52 -8.02 -6.48 4.31
N PHE A 53 -7.84 -5.30 4.88
CA PHE A 53 -6.90 -4.31 4.37
C PHE A 53 -5.45 -4.81 4.44
N ASN A 54 -5.02 -5.39 5.56
CA ASN A 54 -3.66 -5.92 5.75
C ASN A 54 -3.38 -7.15 4.88
N LYS A 55 -4.41 -7.88 4.45
CA LYS A 55 -4.28 -8.98 3.49
C LYS A 55 -4.07 -8.51 2.05
N LEU A 56 -4.29 -7.22 1.76
CA LEU A 56 -3.97 -6.68 0.44
C LEU A 56 -2.45 -6.66 0.27
N LEU A 57 -1.98 -7.17 -0.86
CA LEU A 57 -0.59 -7.00 -1.26
C LEU A 57 -0.28 -5.50 -1.41
N ASP A 58 0.90 -5.07 -0.95
CA ASP A 58 1.36 -3.66 -0.87
C ASP A 58 1.02 -2.80 -2.11
N ARG A 59 1.06 -3.43 -3.29
CA ARG A 59 0.80 -2.76 -4.58
C ARG A 59 -0.68 -2.40 -4.83
N ASN A 60 -1.62 -2.97 -4.08
CA ASN A 60 -3.07 -2.80 -4.27
C ASN A 60 -3.74 -1.96 -3.17
N GLU A 61 -3.05 -1.67 -2.06
CA GLU A 61 -3.61 -0.93 -0.93
C GLU A 61 -4.13 0.45 -1.34
N ASN A 62 -3.32 1.22 -2.07
CA ASN A 62 -3.69 2.60 -2.44
C ASN A 62 -4.84 2.62 -3.45
N ASN A 63 -4.91 1.64 -4.36
CA ASN A 63 -6.04 1.48 -5.28
C ASN A 63 -7.33 1.19 -4.51
N HIS A 64 -7.26 0.30 -3.51
CA HIS A 64 -8.38 0.02 -2.63
C HIS A 64 -8.85 1.29 -1.89
N LEU A 65 -7.92 2.03 -1.27
CA LEU A 65 -8.25 3.26 -0.56
C LEU A 65 -8.84 4.34 -1.48
N CYS A 66 -8.31 4.49 -2.70
CA CYS A 66 -8.84 5.41 -3.71
C CYS A 66 -10.28 5.05 -4.09
N GLY A 67 -10.60 3.76 -4.27
CA GLY A 67 -11.96 3.31 -4.57
C GLY A 67 -12.98 3.61 -3.46
N LEU A 68 -12.51 3.83 -2.23
CA LEU A 68 -13.33 4.22 -1.09
C LEU A 68 -13.45 5.74 -0.90
N ILE A 69 -12.74 6.54 -1.70
CA ILE A 69 -12.78 8.01 -1.66
C ILE A 69 -13.50 8.51 -2.90
N GLY A 70 -14.66 9.15 -2.70
CA GLY A 70 -15.40 9.84 -3.75
C GLY A 70 -14.98 11.32 -3.84
N ILE A 71 -14.76 11.81 -5.07
CA ILE A 71 -14.63 13.24 -5.35
C ILE A 71 -16.05 13.80 -5.57
N GLN A 72 -16.35 14.95 -4.96
CA GLN A 72 -17.58 15.68 -5.19
C GLN A 72 -17.28 17.11 -5.60
N ASP A 73 -17.89 17.54 -6.70
CA ASP A 73 -17.79 18.92 -7.15
C ASP A 73 -18.57 19.86 -6.23
N ILE A 74 -18.03 21.06 -6.04
CA ILE A 74 -18.60 22.04 -5.13
C ILE A 74 -19.75 22.77 -5.84
N LYS A 75 -20.98 22.47 -5.43
CA LYS A 75 -22.20 23.03 -6.02
C LYS A 75 -22.41 24.52 -5.77
N ARG A 76 -21.87 25.08 -4.68
CA ARG A 76 -22.02 26.50 -4.34
C ARG A 76 -20.82 27.03 -3.57
N ARG A 77 -20.33 28.20 -3.97
CA ARG A 77 -19.30 28.96 -3.25
C ARG A 77 -19.92 30.27 -2.72
N ARG A 78 -19.49 30.70 -1.53
CA ARG A 78 -19.84 32.01 -0.94
C ARG A 78 -18.57 32.64 -0.37
N PRO A 79 -17.59 33.00 -1.21
CA PRO A 79 -16.37 33.62 -0.74
C PRO A 79 -16.68 35.02 -0.19
N ARG A 80 -16.08 35.37 0.95
CA ARG A 80 -16.16 36.73 1.53
C ARG A 80 -15.06 37.66 0.99
N LYS A 81 -14.08 37.09 0.28
CA LYS A 81 -12.92 37.78 -0.31
C LYS A 81 -12.92 37.56 -1.82
N HIS A 82 -12.20 38.40 -2.54
CA HIS A 82 -11.99 38.26 -3.99
C HIS A 82 -11.36 36.89 -4.32
N GLU A 83 -11.73 36.31 -5.47
CA GLU A 83 -11.37 34.92 -5.82
C GLU A 83 -9.87 34.65 -5.84
N ALA A 84 -9.06 35.63 -6.29
CA ALA A 84 -7.60 35.51 -6.34
C ALA A 84 -6.94 35.37 -4.94
N GLU A 85 -7.58 35.91 -3.89
CA GLU A 85 -7.08 35.84 -2.51
C GLU A 85 -7.75 34.72 -1.69
N ALA A 86 -8.96 34.33 -2.11
CA ALA A 86 -9.68 33.25 -1.50
C ALA A 86 -9.01 31.93 -1.91
N ASN A 87 -8.21 31.34 -1.02
CA ASN A 87 -7.70 29.96 -1.13
C ASN A 87 -8.85 28.94 -1.16
N LEU A 88 -9.60 28.94 -2.27
CA LEU A 88 -10.80 28.17 -2.50
C LEU A 88 -10.42 26.70 -2.67
N ARG A 89 -11.28 25.83 -2.16
CA ARG A 89 -11.17 24.40 -2.46
C ARG A 89 -11.84 24.16 -3.80
N ASP A 90 -11.20 23.39 -4.66
CA ASP A 90 -11.82 23.02 -5.94
C ASP A 90 -12.88 21.94 -5.72
N ASN A 91 -12.51 20.90 -4.94
CA ASN A 91 -13.28 19.68 -4.78
C ASN A 91 -13.52 19.35 -3.29
N SER A 92 -14.65 18.73 -3.03
CA SER A 92 -14.96 18.07 -1.76
C SER A 92 -14.65 16.57 -1.85
N PHE A 93 -14.44 15.92 -0.71
CA PHE A 93 -14.12 14.49 -0.63
C PHE A 93 -15.07 13.78 0.32
N VAL A 94 -15.58 12.63 -0.11
CA VAL A 94 -16.42 11.73 0.68
C VAL A 94 -15.66 10.44 0.92
N TYR A 95 -15.72 9.92 2.15
CA TYR A 95 -15.07 8.65 2.51
C TYR A 95 -16.13 7.60 2.79
N LYS A 96 -15.88 6.40 2.31
CA LYS A 96 -16.73 5.24 2.52
C LYS A 96 -15.92 4.09 3.10
N VAL A 97 -16.62 3.11 3.64
CA VAL A 97 -16.07 1.81 4.02
C VAL A 97 -17.06 0.71 3.68
N ARG A 98 -16.53 -0.47 3.32
CA ARG A 98 -17.32 -1.66 2.98
C ARG A 98 -17.40 -2.59 4.18
N VAL A 99 -18.58 -2.62 4.79
CA VAL A 99 -18.87 -3.42 5.97
C VAL A 99 -19.63 -4.68 5.53
N LEU A 100 -19.21 -5.85 6.01
CA LEU A 100 -19.97 -7.08 5.78
C LEU A 100 -21.18 -7.10 6.73
N ASN A 101 -22.36 -7.33 6.19
CA ASN A 101 -23.54 -7.57 7.00
C ASN A 101 -23.61 -9.06 7.33
N GLU A 102 -23.46 -9.41 8.61
CA GLU A 102 -23.45 -10.80 9.08
C GLU A 102 -24.77 -11.53 8.79
N VAL A 103 -25.89 -10.80 8.78
CA VAL A 103 -27.23 -11.39 8.56
C VAL A 103 -27.48 -11.73 7.09
N THR A 104 -27.07 -10.85 6.17
CA THR A 104 -27.36 -11.03 4.73
C THR A 104 -26.18 -11.56 3.93
N GLY A 105 -24.99 -11.64 4.54
CA GLY A 105 -23.74 -12.00 3.85
C GLY A 105 -23.27 -10.98 2.80
N GLN A 106 -23.93 -9.82 2.70
CA GLN A 106 -23.66 -8.81 1.66
C GLN A 106 -22.83 -7.63 2.19
N PHE A 107 -22.06 -7.01 1.31
CA PHE A 107 -21.32 -5.79 1.63
C PHE A 107 -22.23 -4.56 1.57
N LYS A 108 -22.22 -3.77 2.64
CA LYS A 108 -22.86 -2.45 2.72
C LYS A 108 -21.80 -1.35 2.70
N GLU A 109 -22.00 -0.35 1.84
CA GLU A 109 -21.19 0.87 1.87
C GLU A 109 -21.72 1.85 2.92
N VAL A 110 -20.85 2.26 3.84
CA VAL A 110 -21.18 3.23 4.90
C VAL A 110 -20.32 4.47 4.72
N GLN A 111 -20.94 5.65 4.70
CA GLN A 111 -20.21 6.93 4.67
C GLN A 111 -19.64 7.25 6.04
N ILE A 112 -18.36 7.67 6.06
CA ILE A 112 -17.63 7.94 7.30
C ILE A 112 -16.83 9.25 7.21
N CYS A 113 -16.41 9.76 8.37
CA CYS A 113 -15.52 10.91 8.41
C CYS A 113 -14.07 10.53 8.09
N GLN A 114 -13.27 11.50 7.64
CA GLN A 114 -11.84 11.30 7.33
C GLN A 114 -11.06 10.68 8.50
N LEU A 115 -11.35 11.09 9.75
CA LEU A 115 -10.64 10.54 10.91
C LEU A 115 -11.01 9.08 11.17
N ALA A 116 -12.28 8.71 10.98
CA ALA A 116 -12.69 7.31 11.07
C ALA A 116 -12.01 6.49 9.98
N PHE A 117 -11.93 7.01 8.75
CA PHE A 117 -11.23 6.36 7.65
C PHE A 117 -9.76 6.07 8.01
N ILE A 118 -9.04 7.06 8.54
CA ILE A 118 -7.66 6.95 9.03
C ILE A 118 -7.53 5.87 10.11
N ASN A 119 -8.41 5.89 11.10
CA ASN A 119 -8.35 4.97 12.24
C ASN A 119 -8.72 3.53 11.85
N LEU A 120 -9.73 3.34 11.00
CA LEU A 120 -10.22 2.01 10.58
C LEU A 120 -9.20 1.28 9.69
N HIS A 121 -8.49 2.01 8.83
CA HIS A 121 -7.49 1.42 7.93
C HIS A 121 -6.07 1.51 8.51
N GLY A 122 -5.90 2.07 9.70
CA GLY A 122 -4.59 2.20 10.36
C GLY A 122 -3.59 3.15 9.69
N ILE A 123 -4.01 3.94 8.70
CA ILE A 123 -3.13 4.80 7.88
C ILE A 123 -2.83 6.15 8.54
N THR A 124 -1.91 6.93 7.95
CA THR A 124 -1.60 8.30 8.39
C THR A 124 -2.39 9.35 7.60
N ASN A 125 -2.59 10.52 8.18
CA ASN A 125 -3.23 11.64 7.48
C ASN A 125 -2.45 12.08 6.22
N ARG A 126 -1.11 12.00 6.27
CA ARG A 126 -0.24 12.30 5.12
C ARG A 126 -0.58 11.41 3.93
N ARG A 127 -0.79 10.10 4.16
CA ARG A 127 -1.20 9.15 3.12
C ARG A 127 -2.52 9.57 2.47
N VAL A 128 -3.52 9.96 3.26
CA VAL A 128 -4.81 10.46 2.75
C VAL A 128 -4.66 11.73 1.91
N VAL A 129 -3.81 12.67 2.31
CA VAL A 129 -3.54 13.89 1.52
C VAL A 129 -2.92 13.53 0.17
N THR A 130 -1.98 12.60 0.13
CA THR A 130 -1.39 12.10 -1.12
C THR A 130 -2.45 11.47 -2.03
N LEU A 131 -3.31 10.60 -1.48
CA LEU A 131 -4.41 9.98 -2.24
C LEU A 131 -5.33 11.03 -2.88
N LYS A 132 -5.73 12.07 -2.13
CA LYS A 132 -6.54 13.18 -2.65
C LYS A 132 -5.88 13.90 -3.82
N LYS A 133 -4.58 14.16 -3.73
CA LYS A 133 -3.82 14.83 -4.80
C LYS A 133 -3.83 13.98 -6.07
N HIS A 134 -3.57 12.67 -5.95
CA HIS A 134 -3.62 11.75 -7.09
C HIS A 134 -5.00 11.66 -7.72
N LEU A 135 -6.05 11.56 -6.88
CA LEU A 135 -7.44 11.53 -7.34
C LEU A 135 -7.82 12.82 -8.10
N LYS A 136 -7.35 13.98 -7.65
CA LYS A 136 -7.54 15.26 -8.38
C LYS A 136 -6.85 15.27 -9.74
N SER A 137 -5.67 14.65 -9.86
CA SER A 137 -4.91 14.59 -11.11
C SER A 137 -5.49 13.60 -12.15
N GLY A 138 -6.69 13.03 -11.91
CA GLY A 138 -7.37 12.15 -12.86
C GLY A 138 -6.83 10.72 -12.91
N GLY A 139 -5.94 10.35 -11.98
CA GLY A 139 -5.28 9.05 -12.00
C GLY A 139 -5.97 8.00 -11.14
N SER A 140 -6.20 6.82 -11.72
CA SER A 140 -6.01 5.57 -10.97
C SER A 140 -4.65 5.64 -10.26
N PHE A 141 -4.54 5.11 -9.04
CA PHE A 141 -3.30 5.27 -8.28
C PHE A 141 -2.16 4.61 -9.07
N CYS A 142 -1.29 5.44 -9.63
CA CYS A 142 -0.19 4.98 -10.47
C CYS A 142 0.71 4.08 -9.63
N ARG A 143 1.11 2.93 -10.21
CA ARG A 143 2.11 2.04 -9.61
C ARG A 143 3.30 2.85 -9.14
N ASP A 144 3.85 2.49 -7.99
CA ASP A 144 5.07 3.09 -7.49
C ASP A 144 6.16 3.04 -8.58
N LYS A 145 6.62 4.21 -9.01
CA LYS A 145 7.62 4.39 -10.07
C LYS A 145 9.02 4.62 -9.49
N ARG A 146 9.22 4.39 -8.19
CA ARG A 146 10.57 4.42 -7.60
C ARG A 146 11.48 3.47 -8.39
N GLY A 147 12.71 3.94 -8.64
CA GLY A 147 13.68 3.20 -9.44
C GLY A 147 13.44 3.20 -10.94
N THR A 148 12.32 3.68 -11.48
CA THR A 148 12.06 3.70 -12.94
C THR A 148 12.45 5.01 -13.62
N HIS A 149 13.23 5.86 -12.95
CA HIS A 149 13.67 7.13 -13.51
C HIS A 149 14.61 6.93 -14.69
N LEU A 150 14.32 7.61 -15.81
CA LEU A 150 15.09 7.54 -17.05
C LEU A 150 16.30 8.46 -17.06
N ASN A 151 16.26 9.57 -16.32
CA ASN A 151 17.40 10.48 -16.22
C ASN A 151 18.47 9.86 -15.30
N ARG A 152 19.31 9.04 -15.93
CA ARG A 152 20.48 8.39 -15.35
C ARG A 152 21.67 8.81 -16.22
N PRO A 153 22.23 10.00 -16.00
CA PRO A 153 23.24 10.56 -16.91
C PRO A 153 24.50 9.70 -16.97
N HIS A 154 24.79 8.96 -15.89
CA HIS A 154 25.90 8.01 -15.82
C HIS A 154 25.55 6.58 -16.27
N LYS A 155 24.36 6.36 -16.84
CA LYS A 155 24.00 5.04 -17.36
C LYS A 155 24.81 4.76 -18.63
N LEU A 156 25.53 3.65 -18.63
CA LEU A 156 26.26 3.20 -19.82
C LEU A 156 25.30 2.97 -20.99
N THR A 157 25.71 3.41 -22.18
CA THR A 157 25.03 3.10 -23.43
C THR A 157 25.14 1.60 -23.72
N LYS A 158 24.22 1.05 -24.52
CA LYS A 158 24.25 -0.36 -24.90
C LYS A 158 25.57 -0.71 -25.61
N ASP A 159 26.03 0.15 -26.50
CA ASP A 159 27.26 -0.03 -27.27
C ASP A 159 28.51 -0.07 -26.37
N ARG A 160 28.54 0.77 -25.31
CA ARG A 160 29.61 0.73 -24.31
C ARG A 160 29.56 -0.55 -23.48
N LEU A 161 28.38 -1.02 -23.09
CA LEU A 161 28.21 -2.29 -22.40
C LEU A 161 28.68 -3.47 -23.27
N GLU A 162 28.33 -3.47 -24.55
CA GLU A 162 28.77 -4.50 -25.50
C GLU A 162 30.28 -4.48 -25.71
N SER A 163 30.88 -3.29 -25.80
CA SER A 163 32.34 -3.14 -25.89
C SER A 163 33.04 -3.69 -24.66
N ILE A 164 32.51 -3.42 -23.46
CA ILE A 164 33.01 -3.98 -22.21
C ILE A 164 32.87 -5.50 -22.21
N HIS A 165 31.71 -6.05 -22.58
CA HIS A 165 31.51 -7.50 -22.66
C HIS A 165 32.46 -8.16 -23.66
N LYS A 166 32.64 -7.55 -24.85
CA LYS A 166 33.57 -8.04 -25.87
C LYS A 166 35.01 -8.05 -25.37
N HIS A 167 35.41 -7.00 -24.65
CA HIS A 167 36.73 -6.92 -24.03
C HIS A 167 36.91 -7.98 -22.94
N ILE A 168 35.94 -8.14 -22.03
CA ILE A 168 35.96 -9.18 -20.99
C ILE A 168 36.06 -10.59 -21.62
N ASN A 169 35.30 -10.85 -22.69
CA ASN A 169 35.32 -12.14 -23.38
C ASN A 169 36.58 -12.37 -24.23
N SER A 170 37.38 -11.33 -24.49
CA SER A 170 38.65 -11.49 -25.21
C SER A 170 39.74 -12.13 -24.33
N PHE A 171 39.59 -12.10 -23.00
CA PHE A 171 40.51 -12.77 -22.10
C PHE A 171 40.30 -14.28 -22.12
N LYS A 172 41.39 -15.02 -22.30
CA LYS A 172 41.38 -16.50 -22.22
C LYS A 172 41.19 -16.93 -20.77
N GLY A 173 39.97 -17.31 -20.41
CA GLY A 173 39.69 -17.81 -19.08
C GLY A 173 40.09 -19.28 -18.88
N ARG A 174 40.65 -19.61 -17.71
CA ARG A 174 40.95 -20.98 -17.27
C ARG A 174 40.04 -21.42 -16.13
N LYS A 175 39.64 -22.70 -16.10
CA LYS A 175 39.01 -23.29 -14.91
C LYS A 175 40.10 -23.56 -13.88
N SER A 176 39.83 -23.29 -12.61
CA SER A 176 40.77 -23.66 -11.54
C SER A 176 40.80 -25.17 -11.39
N HIS A 177 41.99 -25.75 -11.18
CA HIS A 177 42.16 -27.17 -10.88
C HIS A 177 41.30 -27.64 -9.68
N TYR A 178 41.10 -26.75 -8.70
CA TYR A 178 40.32 -27.01 -7.49
C TYR A 178 38.84 -26.58 -7.58
N SER A 179 38.27 -26.40 -8.78
CA SER A 179 36.86 -26.02 -8.90
C SER A 179 35.93 -27.17 -8.47
N LEU A 180 34.99 -26.88 -7.57
CA LEU A 180 33.92 -27.82 -7.21
C LEU A 180 33.00 -28.09 -8.42
N LYS A 181 32.39 -29.29 -8.47
CA LYS A 181 31.56 -29.79 -9.59
C LYS A 181 30.48 -28.79 -10.07
N ASP A 182 29.87 -28.06 -9.15
CA ASP A 182 28.78 -27.12 -9.46
C ASP A 182 29.26 -25.68 -9.73
N SER A 183 30.56 -25.40 -9.55
CA SER A 183 31.10 -24.08 -9.75
C SER A 183 31.49 -23.84 -11.22
N ARG A 184 30.92 -22.80 -11.83
CA ARG A 184 31.21 -22.37 -13.21
C ARG A 184 32.14 -21.16 -13.28
N ARG A 185 32.94 -20.93 -12.23
CA ARG A 185 33.85 -19.76 -12.17
C ARG A 185 35.04 -19.96 -13.10
N ILE A 186 35.35 -18.93 -13.88
CA ILE A 186 36.46 -18.90 -14.83
C ILE A 186 37.44 -17.83 -14.35
N TYR A 187 38.72 -18.18 -14.28
CA TYR A 187 39.80 -17.33 -13.77
C TYR A 187 40.68 -16.84 -14.92
N LEU A 188 41.37 -15.73 -14.72
CA LEU A 188 42.40 -15.25 -15.64
C LEU A 188 43.65 -16.16 -15.57
N PRO A 189 44.43 -16.27 -16.66
CA PRO A 189 45.66 -17.04 -16.67
C PRO A 189 46.75 -16.29 -15.88
N GLU A 190 47.66 -17.04 -15.26
CA GLU A 190 48.86 -16.44 -14.63
C GLU A 190 49.75 -15.86 -15.73
N SER A 191 50.15 -14.60 -15.52
CA SER A 191 51.00 -13.79 -16.41
C SER A 191 52.45 -14.25 -16.38
#